data_AF-A0A1G2L9I6-F1
#
_entry.id   AF-A0A1G2L9I6-F1
#
_cell.length_a   1.000
_cell.length_b   1.000
_cell.length_c   1.000
_cell.angle_alpha   90.00
_cell.angle_beta   90.00
_cell.angle_gamma   90.00
#
_symmetry.space_group_name_H-M   'P 1'
#
loop_
_entity.id
_entity.type
_entity.pdbx_description
1 polymer ?
#
loop_
_entity_poly.entity_id
_entity_poly.type
_entity_poly.pdbx_seq_one_letter_code
_entity_poly.pdbx_strand_id
1 'polypeptide(L)'
;MQPQKPIAKVEGSRAIARFNRKPSPPWIVKLSPDMSSAEMRYTAIASTAYEEAVALEGFNTTVSDIIRGQYGITEAGGISGDPLRIRAHGKLQELCRIIQEDGLDIDVIGVGGITHAGDAADRLRAGPRVKMVGSLSGLLNRGFGLIPDILKAIAA
;
A
#
# COMPACT_ATOMS: atom_id res chain seq x y z
N MET A 1 7.47 -15.91 -20.13
CA MET A 1 7.11 -16.36 -18.76
C MET A 1 5.73 -16.98 -18.86
N GLN A 2 5.54 -18.24 -18.45
CA GLN A 2 4.19 -18.80 -18.35
C GLN A 2 3.44 -18.09 -17.21
N PRO A 3 2.15 -17.75 -17.37
CA PRO A 3 1.37 -17.17 -16.28
C PRO A 3 1.33 -18.17 -15.13
N GLN A 4 1.79 -17.74 -13.95
CA GLN A 4 1.63 -18.55 -12.73
C GLN A 4 0.15 -18.81 -12.52
N LYS A 5 -0.19 -20.06 -12.20
CA LYS A 5 -1.57 -20.44 -11.88
C LYS A 5 -2.10 -19.56 -10.75
N PRO A 6 -3.36 -19.11 -10.81
CA PRO A 6 -3.95 -18.33 -9.74
C PRO A 6 -3.91 -19.08 -8.41
N ILE A 7 -3.70 -18.33 -7.32
CA ILE A 7 -3.76 -18.88 -5.96
C ILE A 7 -5.18 -19.45 -5.76
N ALA A 8 -5.30 -20.73 -5.38
CA ALA A 8 -6.60 -21.43 -5.29
C ALA A 8 -7.69 -20.70 -4.48
N LYS A 9 -7.30 -19.87 -3.49
CA LYS A 9 -8.23 -19.00 -2.74
C LYS A 9 -8.89 -17.91 -3.60
N VAL A 10 -8.15 -17.36 -4.56
CA VAL A 10 -8.64 -16.36 -5.52
C VAL A 10 -9.69 -16.99 -6.42
N GLU A 11 -9.42 -18.18 -6.96
CA GLU A 11 -10.39 -18.92 -7.79
C GLU A 11 -11.64 -19.32 -7.01
N GLY A 12 -11.49 -19.82 -5.78
CA GLY A 12 -12.63 -20.19 -4.93
C GLY A 12 -13.56 -19.02 -4.63
N SER A 13 -12.99 -17.86 -4.28
CA SER A 13 -13.78 -16.65 -4.00
C SER A 13 -14.52 -16.14 -5.24
N ARG A 14 -13.88 -16.26 -6.42
CA ARG A 14 -14.49 -15.92 -7.71
C ARG A 14 -15.61 -16.88 -8.09
N ALA A 15 -15.41 -18.17 -7.90
CA ALA A 15 -16.44 -19.19 -8.16
C ALA A 15 -17.69 -18.91 -7.31
N ILE A 16 -17.52 -18.54 -6.04
CA ILE A 16 -18.61 -18.16 -5.14
C ILE A 16 -19.31 -16.86 -5.63
N ALA A 17 -18.57 -15.84 -6.05
CA ALA A 17 -19.15 -14.60 -6.56
C ALA A 17 -19.96 -14.83 -7.85
N ARG A 18 -19.41 -15.61 -8.79
CA ARG A 18 -20.07 -16.00 -10.04
C ARG A 18 -21.34 -16.81 -9.78
N PHE A 19 -21.28 -17.81 -8.89
CA PHE A 19 -22.44 -18.59 -8.48
C PHE A 19 -23.55 -17.72 -7.89
N ASN A 20 -23.19 -16.73 -7.07
CA ASN A 20 -24.13 -15.81 -6.44
C ASN A 20 -24.54 -14.62 -7.33
N ARG A 21 -24.07 -14.53 -8.58
CA ARG A 21 -24.29 -13.38 -9.50
C ARG A 21 -23.92 -12.03 -8.87
N LYS A 22 -22.87 -12.01 -8.06
CA LYS A 22 -22.30 -10.80 -7.45
C LYS A 22 -20.96 -10.46 -8.11
N PRO A 23 -20.55 -9.18 -8.10
CA PRO A 23 -19.19 -8.82 -8.48
C PRO A 23 -18.18 -9.59 -7.62
N SER A 24 -17.09 -10.06 -8.24
CA SER A 24 -15.96 -10.61 -7.48
C SER A 24 -15.41 -9.52 -6.55
N PRO A 25 -15.16 -9.82 -5.26
CA PRO A 25 -14.53 -8.85 -4.39
C PRO A 25 -13.12 -8.54 -4.93
N PRO A 26 -12.67 -7.27 -4.84
CA PRO A 26 -11.31 -6.92 -5.24
C PRO A 26 -10.30 -7.61 -4.32
N TRP A 27 -9.13 -7.90 -4.87
CA TRP A 27 -8.02 -8.44 -4.12
C TRP A 27 -7.00 -7.33 -3.85
N ILE A 28 -6.37 -7.37 -2.70
CA ILE A 28 -5.34 -6.41 -2.32
C ILE A 28 -4.08 -7.17 -1.95
N VAL A 29 -2.97 -6.83 -2.60
CA VAL A 29 -1.64 -7.32 -2.24
C VAL A 29 -0.95 -6.23 -1.44
N LYS A 30 -0.68 -6.51 -0.16
CA LYS A 30 -0.01 -5.58 0.73
C LYS A 30 1.50 -5.78 0.67
N LEU A 31 2.24 -4.72 0.34
CA LEU A 31 3.69 -4.76 0.19
C LEU A 31 4.41 -4.53 1.53
N SER A 32 5.66 -4.96 1.63
CA SER A 32 6.54 -4.64 2.77
C SER A 32 7.47 -3.47 2.43
N PRO A 33 7.70 -2.51 3.34
CA PRO A 33 8.60 -1.37 3.08
C PRO A 33 10.06 -1.80 2.99
N ASP A 34 10.34 -3.06 3.34
CA ASP A 34 11.66 -3.66 3.34
C ASP A 34 11.96 -4.44 2.06
N MET A 35 11.00 -4.51 1.14
CA MET A 35 11.21 -5.08 -0.19
C MET A 35 12.23 -4.26 -1.00
N SER A 36 13.09 -4.98 -1.70
CA SER A 36 13.95 -4.43 -2.75
C SER A 36 13.11 -3.92 -3.93
N SER A 37 13.72 -3.06 -4.75
CA SER A 37 13.12 -2.54 -5.98
C SER A 37 12.71 -3.67 -6.93
N ALA A 38 13.53 -4.72 -7.01
CA ALA A 38 13.29 -5.88 -7.86
C ALA A 38 12.08 -6.70 -7.39
N GLU A 39 11.95 -6.94 -6.08
CA GLU A 39 10.80 -7.64 -5.50
C GLU A 39 9.51 -6.85 -5.68
N MET A 40 9.55 -5.53 -5.49
CA MET A 40 8.39 -4.66 -5.74
C MET A 40 7.97 -4.70 -7.22
N ARG A 41 8.94 -4.58 -8.14
CA ARG A 41 8.70 -4.66 -9.59
C ARG A 41 8.10 -6.01 -9.98
N TYR A 42 8.70 -7.11 -9.54
CA TYR A 42 8.16 -8.44 -9.79
C TYR A 42 6.74 -8.59 -9.26
N THR A 43 6.48 -8.13 -8.03
CA THR A 43 5.15 -8.21 -7.42
C THR A 43 4.12 -7.37 -8.18
N ALA A 44 4.50 -6.17 -8.63
CA ALA A 44 3.63 -5.30 -9.41
C ALA A 44 3.28 -5.91 -10.77
N ILE A 45 4.27 -6.45 -11.49
CA ILE A 45 4.07 -7.16 -12.77
C ILE A 45 3.16 -8.38 -12.55
N ALA A 46 3.48 -9.21 -11.56
CA ALA A 46 2.69 -10.41 -11.26
C ALA A 46 1.25 -10.04 -10.90
N SER A 47 1.04 -9.00 -10.10
CA SER A 47 -0.30 -8.53 -9.71
C SER A 47 -1.08 -7.97 -10.88
N THR A 48 -0.43 -7.24 -11.79
CA THR A 48 -1.05 -6.66 -13.00
C THR A 48 -1.42 -7.74 -14.02
N ALA A 49 -0.65 -8.83 -14.08
CA ALA A 49 -0.95 -9.97 -14.95
C ALA A 49 -2.22 -10.73 -14.54
N TYR A 50 -2.75 -10.48 -13.33
CA TYR A 50 -4.06 -10.99 -12.94
C TYR A 50 -5.16 -10.07 -13.47
N GLU A 51 -5.90 -10.54 -14.47
CA GLU A 51 -6.95 -9.80 -15.19
C GLU A 51 -8.14 -9.30 -14.35
N GLU A 52 -8.21 -9.55 -13.04
CA GLU A 52 -9.33 -9.06 -12.19
C GLU A 52 -8.82 -8.30 -10.96
N ALA A 53 -9.18 -7.01 -10.87
CA ALA A 53 -9.12 -6.07 -9.73
C ALA A 53 -8.17 -6.45 -8.57
N VAL A 54 -6.87 -6.50 -8.85
CA VAL A 54 -5.83 -6.52 -7.82
C VAL A 54 -5.35 -5.08 -7.60
N ALA A 55 -5.37 -4.59 -6.37
CA ALA A 55 -4.72 -3.34 -6.00
C ALA A 55 -3.48 -3.61 -5.15
N LEU A 56 -2.50 -2.72 -5.20
CA LEU A 56 -1.34 -2.76 -4.31
C LEU A 56 -1.59 -1.83 -3.13
N GLU A 57 -1.56 -2.38 -1.92
CA GLU A 57 -1.56 -1.55 -0.71
C GLU A 57 -0.12 -1.25 -0.30
N GLY A 58 0.11 0.02 0.02
CA GLY A 58 1.29 0.53 0.67
C GLY A 58 1.57 -0.18 1.99
N PHE A 59 2.68 0.22 2.58
CA PHE A 59 3.50 -0.78 3.23
C PHE A 59 2.95 -1.29 4.57
N ASN A 60 3.24 -2.56 4.84
CA ASN A 60 3.18 -3.15 6.17
C ASN A 60 4.18 -2.45 7.12
N THR A 61 4.30 -2.95 8.34
CA THR A 61 5.33 -2.53 9.28
C THR A 61 6.74 -2.82 8.77
N THR A 62 7.72 -2.07 9.25
CA THR A 62 9.15 -2.29 8.93
C THR A 62 9.86 -2.98 10.08
N VAL A 63 10.83 -3.84 9.77
CA VAL A 63 11.74 -4.42 10.76
C VAL A 63 13.15 -3.80 10.70
N SER A 64 13.27 -2.61 10.10
CA SER A 64 14.57 -1.94 9.91
C SER A 64 15.25 -1.58 11.23
N ASP A 65 16.45 -2.12 11.45
CA ASP A 65 17.31 -1.78 12.60
C ASP A 65 17.79 -0.32 12.59
N ILE A 66 17.89 0.29 11.40
CA ILE A 66 18.25 1.71 11.26
C ILE A 66 17.14 2.58 11.85
N ILE A 67 15.88 2.33 11.45
CA ILE A 67 14.73 3.06 12.00
C ILE A 67 14.59 2.78 13.49
N ARG A 68 14.78 1.52 13.90
CA ARG A 68 14.76 1.12 15.30
C ARG A 68 15.74 1.95 16.14
N GLY A 69 17.00 2.05 15.70
CA GLY A 69 18.04 2.82 16.39
C GLY A 69 17.75 4.33 16.41
N GLN A 70 17.24 4.88 15.31
CA GLN A 70 16.89 6.30 15.21
C GLN A 70 15.79 6.72 16.18
N TYR A 71 14.81 5.84 16.44
CA TYR A 71 13.67 6.13 17.31
C TYR A 71 13.79 5.51 18.71
N GLY A 72 14.94 4.89 19.04
CA GLY A 72 15.17 4.30 20.36
C GLY A 72 14.25 3.12 20.71
N ILE A 73 13.72 2.41 19.70
CA ILE A 73 12.76 1.31 19.90
C ILE A 73 13.56 0.05 20.26
N THR A 74 13.24 -0.61 21.36
CA THR A 74 14.01 -1.80 21.81
C THR A 74 13.24 -3.10 21.62
N GLU A 75 11.93 -3.05 21.44
CA GLU A 75 11.07 -4.22 21.33
C GLU A 75 11.14 -4.87 19.95
N ALA A 76 11.33 -6.19 19.90
CA ALA A 76 11.26 -6.94 18.65
C ALA A 76 9.87 -6.79 17.97
N GLY A 77 9.85 -6.92 16.64
CA GLY A 77 8.61 -6.83 15.84
C GLY A 77 8.61 -5.66 14.86
N GLY A 78 7.45 -5.44 14.23
CA GLY A 78 7.28 -4.45 13.19
C GLY A 78 7.00 -3.04 13.72
N ILE A 79 7.68 -2.05 13.15
CA ILE A 79 7.55 -0.63 13.45
C ILE A 79 6.53 0.02 12.51
N SER A 80 5.62 0.84 13.07
CA SER A 80 4.58 1.57 12.35
C SER A 80 4.55 3.04 12.77
N GLY A 81 3.61 3.82 12.23
CA GLY A 81 3.42 5.22 12.61
C GLY A 81 4.50 6.16 12.06
N ASP A 82 4.75 7.25 12.79
CA ASP A 82 5.66 8.31 12.35
C ASP A 82 7.08 7.81 11.98
N PRO A 83 7.69 6.84 12.70
CA PRO A 83 8.98 6.27 12.31
C PRO A 83 9.02 5.69 10.89
N LEU A 84 7.88 5.19 10.40
CA LEU A 84 7.76 4.60 9.07
C LEU A 84 7.46 5.65 7.97
N ARG A 85 7.07 6.87 8.34
CA ARG A 85 6.51 7.90 7.43
C ARG A 85 7.40 8.20 6.23
N ILE A 86 8.69 8.45 6.45
CA ILE A 86 9.63 8.80 5.37
C ILE A 86 9.90 7.58 4.48
N ARG A 87 10.19 6.42 5.08
CA ARG A 87 10.49 5.18 4.34
C ARG A 87 9.30 4.72 3.49
N ALA A 88 8.10 4.70 4.05
CA ALA A 88 6.90 4.32 3.33
C ALA A 88 6.60 5.28 2.16
N HIS A 89 6.81 6.60 2.35
CA HIS A 89 6.62 7.54 1.25
C HIS A 89 7.61 7.31 0.10
N GLY A 90 8.91 7.17 0.43
CA GLY A 90 9.94 6.93 -0.57
C GLY A 90 9.71 5.64 -1.34
N LYS A 91 9.28 4.58 -0.64
CA LYS A 91 8.91 3.31 -1.28
C LYS A 91 7.64 3.40 -2.13
N LEU A 92 6.69 4.26 -1.75
CA LEU A 92 5.48 4.49 -2.54
C LEU A 92 5.83 5.23 -3.84
N GLN A 93 6.69 6.24 -3.78
CA GLN A 93 7.22 6.93 -4.95
C GLN A 93 7.99 5.98 -5.87
N GLU A 94 8.83 5.11 -5.29
CA GLU A 94 9.55 4.07 -6.03
C GLU A 94 8.60 3.12 -6.77
N LEU A 95 7.55 2.66 -6.08
CA LEU A 95 6.52 1.81 -6.69
C LEU A 95 5.77 2.53 -7.82
N CYS A 96 5.37 3.79 -7.61
CA CYS A 96 4.69 4.58 -8.64
C CYS A 96 5.57 4.76 -9.88
N ARG A 97 6.88 4.99 -9.69
CA ARG A 97 7.85 5.04 -10.79
C ARG A 97 7.92 3.71 -11.54
N ILE A 98 8.02 2.58 -10.83
CA ILE A 98 8.03 1.25 -11.45
C ILE A 98 6.77 1.02 -12.29
N ILE A 99 5.59 1.31 -11.73
CA ILE A 99 4.30 1.17 -12.40
C ILE A 99 4.26 2.01 -13.69
N GLN A 100 4.78 3.23 -13.64
CA GLN A 100 4.85 4.11 -14.81
C GLN A 100 5.84 3.61 -15.86
N GLU A 101 7.06 3.22 -15.45
CA GLU A 101 8.12 2.71 -16.34
C GLU A 101 7.69 1.45 -17.09
N ASP A 102 7.01 0.53 -16.40
CA ASP A 102 6.56 -0.75 -16.95
C ASP A 102 5.15 -0.69 -17.57
N GLY A 103 4.51 0.48 -17.56
CA GLY A 103 3.17 0.66 -18.15
C GLY A 103 2.08 -0.17 -17.47
N LEU A 104 2.19 -0.40 -16.17
CA LEU A 104 1.28 -1.27 -15.42
C LEU A 104 -0.06 -0.58 -15.14
N ASP A 105 -1.15 -1.28 -15.42
CA ASP A 105 -2.53 -0.83 -15.15
C ASP A 105 -3.02 -1.37 -13.81
N ILE A 106 -2.47 -0.85 -12.72
CA ILE A 106 -2.79 -1.30 -11.36
C ILE A 106 -2.98 -0.12 -10.40
N ASP A 107 -4.07 -0.17 -9.62
CA ASP A 107 -4.36 0.84 -8.61
C ASP A 107 -3.54 0.62 -7.33
N VAL A 108 -3.23 1.72 -6.65
CA VAL A 108 -2.41 1.75 -5.44
C VAL A 108 -3.15 2.43 -4.29
N ILE A 109 -2.99 1.90 -3.08
CA ILE A 109 -3.49 2.46 -1.83
C ILE A 109 -2.29 2.94 -1.01
N GLY A 110 -2.10 4.26 -0.85
CA GLY A 110 -0.97 4.84 -0.11
C GLY A 110 -1.17 4.77 1.40
N VAL A 111 -0.52 3.83 2.08
CA VAL A 111 -0.51 3.74 3.55
C VAL A 111 0.93 3.74 4.09
N GLY A 112 1.07 3.94 5.40
CA GLY A 112 2.36 3.92 6.10
C GLY A 112 2.74 5.29 6.67
N GLY A 113 2.65 5.40 7.99
CA GLY A 113 3.08 6.60 8.73
C GLY A 113 2.33 7.89 8.39
N ILE A 114 1.07 7.82 7.97
CA ILE A 114 0.21 8.99 7.79
C ILE A 114 -0.26 9.45 9.18
N THR A 115 0.47 10.36 9.80
CA THR A 115 0.20 10.88 11.15
C THR A 115 -0.29 12.32 11.13
N HIS A 116 -0.07 13.02 10.02
CA HIS A 116 -0.48 14.41 9.79
C HIS A 116 -1.31 14.52 8.51
N ALA A 117 -2.12 15.58 8.41
CA ALA A 117 -3.00 15.80 7.26
C ALA A 117 -2.24 15.91 5.93
N GLY A 118 -1.10 16.60 5.92
CA GLY A 118 -0.25 16.74 4.73
C GLY A 118 0.28 15.41 4.20
N ASP A 119 0.54 14.44 5.08
CA ASP A 119 1.06 13.12 4.67
C ASP A 119 0.10 12.40 3.73
N ALA A 120 -1.22 12.54 3.95
CA ALA A 120 -2.23 11.94 3.10
C ALA A 120 -2.25 12.57 1.70
N ALA A 121 -2.15 13.90 1.63
CA ALA A 121 -2.09 14.62 0.37
C ALA A 121 -0.81 14.26 -0.41
N ASP A 122 0.33 14.17 0.28
CA ASP A 122 1.60 13.75 -0.34
C ASP A 122 1.53 12.34 -0.92
N ARG A 123 0.79 11.43 -0.28
CA ARG A 123 0.64 10.04 -0.75
C ARG A 123 -0.16 9.99 -2.04
N LEU A 124 -1.27 10.72 -2.10
CA LEU A 124 -2.07 10.82 -3.33
C LEU A 124 -1.29 11.47 -4.47
N ARG A 125 -0.43 12.46 -4.16
CA ARG A 125 0.44 13.11 -5.14
C ARG A 125 1.64 12.26 -5.59
N ALA A 126 1.89 11.10 -4.99
CA ALA A 126 3.02 10.24 -5.35
C ALA A 126 2.90 9.64 -6.77
N GLY A 127 1.68 9.52 -7.30
CA GLY A 127 1.47 9.08 -8.68
C GLY A 127 -0.01 8.92 -9.03
N PRO A 128 -0.37 8.95 -10.33
CA PRO A 128 -1.76 8.96 -10.80
C PRO A 128 -2.53 7.66 -10.51
N ARG A 129 -1.80 6.60 -10.15
CA ARG A 129 -2.34 5.29 -9.77
C ARG A 129 -2.68 5.19 -8.29
N VAL A 130 -2.27 6.15 -7.45
CA VAL A 130 -2.67 6.17 -6.04
C VAL A 130 -4.11 6.67 -5.95
N LYS A 131 -5.06 5.75 -5.70
CA LYS A 131 -6.50 6.05 -5.67
C LYS A 131 -7.04 6.29 -4.26
N MET A 132 -6.34 5.79 -3.25
CA MET A 132 -6.78 5.85 -1.86
C MET A 132 -5.58 5.97 -0.93
N VAL A 133 -5.82 6.45 0.29
CA VAL A 133 -4.84 6.50 1.38
C VAL A 133 -5.47 6.03 2.68
N GLY A 134 -4.66 5.57 3.63
CA GLY A 134 -5.15 5.08 4.91
C GLY A 134 -4.19 5.35 6.07
N SER A 135 -4.76 5.66 7.23
CA SER A 135 -4.03 5.95 8.46
C SER A 135 -4.57 5.10 9.61
N LEU A 136 -3.73 4.25 10.19
CA LEU A 136 -4.05 3.55 11.45
C LEU A 136 -3.41 4.26 12.64
N SER A 137 -2.08 4.38 12.66
CA SER A 137 -1.36 5.00 13.79
C SER A 137 -1.75 6.48 14.00
N GLY A 138 -2.08 7.21 12.92
CA GLY A 138 -2.57 8.58 13.04
C GLY A 138 -3.93 8.64 13.75
N LEU A 139 -4.86 7.74 13.42
CA LEU A 139 -6.16 7.65 14.10
C LEU A 139 -6.00 7.22 15.57
N LEU A 140 -5.12 6.26 15.85
CA LEU A 140 -4.87 5.81 17.22
C LEU A 140 -4.26 6.92 18.09
N ASN A 141 -3.33 7.70 17.55
CA ASN A 141 -2.58 8.69 18.32
C ASN A 141 -3.25 10.08 18.35
N ARG A 142 -4.03 10.44 17.33
CA ARG A 142 -4.65 11.78 17.19
C ARG A 142 -6.19 11.76 17.20
N GLY A 143 -6.79 10.58 17.21
CA GLY A 143 -8.24 10.39 17.17
C GLY A 143 -8.86 10.65 15.79
N PHE A 144 -10.19 10.50 15.72
CA PHE A 144 -10.95 10.65 14.48
C PHE A 144 -10.99 12.09 13.93
N GLY A 145 -10.58 13.09 14.73
CA GLY A 145 -10.41 14.48 14.26
C GLY A 145 -9.37 14.63 13.14
N LEU A 146 -8.48 13.65 12.97
CA LEU A 146 -7.52 13.62 11.86
C LEU A 146 -8.21 13.48 10.48
N ILE A 147 -9.39 12.84 10.41
CA ILE A 147 -10.10 12.62 9.14
C ILE A 147 -10.49 13.94 8.46
N PRO A 148 -11.23 14.86 9.10
CA PRO A 148 -11.57 16.14 8.46
C PRO A 148 -10.33 16.97 8.12
N ASP A 149 -9.24 16.87 8.88
CA ASP A 149 -7.99 17.57 8.56
C ASP A 149 -7.33 17.00 7.31
N ILE A 150 -7.29 15.67 7.16
CA ILE A 150 -6.84 14.99 5.93
C ILE A 150 -7.67 15.45 4.74
N LEU A 151 -9.00 15.46 4.86
CA LEU A 151 -9.88 15.87 3.77
C LEU A 151 -9.63 17.32 3.32
N LYS A 152 -9.40 18.24 4.28
CA LYS A 152 -9.03 19.63 3.97
C LYS A 152 -7.68 19.72 3.26
N ALA A 153 -6.67 18.96 3.70
CA ALA A 153 -5.35 18.96 3.09
C ALA A 153 -5.34 18.38 1.66
N ILE A 154 -6.24 17.43 1.37
CA ILE A 154 -6.41 16.87 0.02
C ILE A 154 -7.11 17.88 -0.92
N ALA A 155 -8.03 18.68 -0.39
CA ALA A 155 -8.77 19.67 -1.17
C ALA A 155 -8.00 20.97 -1.45
N ALA A 156 -6.86 21.19 -0.80
CA ALA A 156 -5.99 22.34 -0.95
C ALA A 156 -4.97 22.15 -2.09
#